data_AF-A0A7C2A528-F1
#
_entry.id   AF-A0A7C2A528-F1
#
_cell.length_a   1.000
_cell.length_b   1.000
_cell.length_c   1.000
_cell.angle_alpha   90.00
_cell.angle_beta   90.00
_cell.angle_gamma   90.00
#
_symmetry.space_group_name_H-M   'P 1'
#
loop_
_entity.id
_entity.type
_entity.pdbx_description
1 polymer ?
#
loop_
_entity_poly.entity_id
_entity_poly.type
_entity_poly.pdbx_seq_one_letter_code
_entity_poly.pdbx_strand_id
1 'polypeptide(L)'
;MAQQKGVIEFGTKLARNIADFIFTSSQENLIADGKVDTSNLLLSGSIEQKAKEIIIRYEAAYAKAIDEGSKPHFVSSKVLEGWVRRKINPGSEKEVRKIAFLIARAISKRGTVPSFFMTRAIEQARIKFKF
;
A
#
# COMPACT_ATOMS: atom_id res chain seq x y z
N MET A 1 -1.63 -40.96 -14.40
CA MET A 1 -0.84 -40.21 -13.40
C MET A 1 -0.07 -39.00 -13.95
N ALA A 2 0.44 -39.02 -15.20
CA ALA A 2 1.14 -37.87 -15.79
C ALA A 2 0.23 -36.64 -16.04
N GLN A 3 -1.01 -36.88 -16.48
CA GLN A 3 -1.96 -35.81 -16.86
C GLN A 3 -2.45 -34.97 -15.65
N GLN A 4 -2.57 -35.56 -14.46
CA GLN A 4 -2.92 -34.85 -13.22
C GLN A 4 -1.80 -33.93 -12.72
N LYS A 5 -0.53 -34.33 -12.88
CA LYS A 5 0.63 -33.51 -12.46
C LYS A 5 0.73 -32.22 -13.29
N GLY A 6 0.53 -32.31 -14.61
CA GLY A 6 0.58 -31.15 -15.50
C GLY A 6 -0.51 -30.11 -15.24
N VAL A 7 -1.73 -30.54 -14.87
CA VAL A 7 -2.83 -29.63 -14.53
C VAL A 7 -2.56 -28.89 -13.22
N ILE A 8 -2.02 -29.58 -12.21
CA ILE A 8 -1.64 -28.97 -10.93
C ILE A 8 -0.52 -27.95 -11.13
N GLU A 9 0.51 -28.31 -11.89
CA GLU A 9 1.64 -27.42 -12.18
C GLU A 9 1.20 -26.17 -12.95
N PHE A 10 0.34 -26.33 -13.96
CA PHE A 10 -0.25 -25.20 -14.69
C PHE A 10 -1.04 -24.28 -13.76
N GLY A 11 -1.90 -24.84 -12.91
CA GLY A 11 -2.69 -24.07 -11.94
C GLY A 11 -1.82 -23.29 -10.96
N THR A 12 -0.77 -23.91 -10.42
CA THR A 12 0.18 -23.25 -9.50
C THR A 12 0.93 -22.12 -10.21
N LYS A 13 1.39 -22.33 -11.44
CA LYS A 13 2.08 -21.31 -12.24
C LYS A 13 1.17 -20.14 -12.58
N LEU A 14 -0.08 -20.42 -12.96
CA LEU A 14 -1.08 -19.38 -13.23
C LEU A 14 -1.38 -18.57 -11.97
N ALA A 15 -1.64 -19.22 -10.83
CA ALA A 15 -1.87 -18.55 -9.56
C ALA A 15 -0.68 -17.66 -9.18
N ARG A 16 0.55 -18.15 -9.38
CA ARG A 16 1.75 -17.35 -9.13
C ARG A 16 1.86 -16.13 -10.04
N ASN A 17 1.61 -16.28 -11.33
CA ASN A 17 1.60 -15.16 -12.28
C ASN A 17 0.55 -14.10 -11.93
N ILE A 18 -0.64 -14.51 -11.48
CA ILE A 18 -1.68 -13.59 -11.00
C ILE A 18 -1.18 -12.84 -9.77
N ALA A 19 -0.59 -13.54 -8.79
CA ALA A 19 -0.07 -12.93 -7.59
C ALA A 19 1.08 -11.95 -7.86
N ASP A 20 2.03 -12.33 -8.72
CA ASP A 20 3.14 -11.46 -9.15
C ASP A 20 2.61 -10.21 -9.86
N PHE A 21 1.57 -10.35 -10.68
CA PHE A 21 0.92 -9.22 -11.33
C PHE A 21 0.21 -8.30 -10.33
N ILE A 22 -0.56 -8.84 -9.38
CA ILE A 22 -1.22 -8.05 -8.34
C ILE A 22 -0.18 -7.29 -7.53
N PHE A 23 0.89 -7.96 -7.09
CA PHE A 23 1.94 -7.32 -6.32
C PHE A 23 2.67 -6.22 -7.09
N THR A 24 3.00 -6.46 -8.36
CA THR A 24 3.65 -5.44 -9.20
C THR A 24 2.72 -4.24 -9.37
N SER A 25 1.45 -4.50 -9.71
CA SER A 25 0.46 -3.44 -9.92
C SER A 25 0.16 -2.65 -8.65
N SER A 26 0.20 -3.30 -7.46
CA SER A 26 -0.02 -2.62 -6.19
C SER A 26 1.14 -1.66 -5.85
N GLN A 27 2.37 -2.05 -6.17
CA GLN A 27 3.56 -1.19 -6.04
C GLN A 27 3.48 -0.02 -7.03
N GLU A 28 3.09 -0.27 -8.28
CA GLU A 28 2.89 0.78 -9.30
C GLU A 28 1.80 1.80 -8.89
N ASN A 29 0.67 1.32 -8.36
CA ASN A 29 -0.40 2.19 -7.85
C ASN A 29 0.11 3.11 -6.73
N LEU A 30 0.90 2.59 -5.78
CA LEU A 30 1.49 3.40 -4.70
C LEU A 30 2.39 4.52 -5.24
N ILE A 31 3.22 4.20 -6.25
CA ILE A 31 4.13 5.15 -6.89
C ILE A 31 3.32 6.21 -7.64
N ALA A 32 2.34 5.79 -8.45
CA ALA A 32 1.50 6.69 -9.24
C ALA A 32 0.71 7.67 -8.37
N ASP A 33 0.20 7.22 -7.22
CA ASP A 33 -0.58 8.04 -6.29
C ASP A 33 0.31 8.99 -5.44
N GLY A 34 1.63 8.94 -5.62
CA GLY A 34 2.59 9.73 -4.84
C GLY A 34 2.59 9.40 -3.34
N LYS A 35 2.08 8.21 -2.95
CA LYS A 35 1.99 7.76 -1.55
C LYS A 35 3.29 7.18 -1.02
N VAL A 36 4.38 7.40 -1.73
CA VAL A 36 5.73 6.94 -1.39
C VAL A 36 6.53 8.13 -0.84
N ASP A 37 7.04 7.99 0.39
CA ASP A 37 7.96 8.96 1.01
C ASP A 37 9.37 8.37 1.11
N THR A 38 9.62 7.53 2.12
CA THR A 38 10.93 6.88 2.33
C THR A 38 11.01 5.48 1.73
N SER A 39 10.08 5.12 0.84
CA SER A 39 9.92 3.76 0.28
C SER A 39 9.66 2.64 1.30
N ASN A 40 9.55 2.94 2.60
CA ASN A 40 9.30 1.94 3.64
C ASN A 40 8.06 1.06 3.35
N LEU A 41 6.99 1.66 2.83
CA LEU A 41 5.79 0.90 2.46
C LEU A 41 6.07 -0.07 1.31
N LEU A 42 6.73 0.39 0.23
CA LEU A 42 7.08 -0.44 -0.91
C LEU A 42 7.96 -1.63 -0.49
N LEU A 43 8.99 -1.35 0.31
CA LEU A 43 9.97 -2.32 0.82
C LEU A 43 9.38 -3.31 1.83
N SER A 44 8.25 -2.97 2.46
CA SER A 44 7.54 -3.88 3.37
C SER A 44 6.65 -4.89 2.64
N GLY A 45 6.53 -4.79 1.31
CA GLY A 45 5.71 -5.66 0.48
C GLY A 45 6.41 -6.98 0.16
N SER A 46 5.70 -8.11 0.32
CA SER A 46 6.21 -9.44 -0.02
C SER A 46 5.13 -10.36 -0.59
N ILE A 47 5.57 -11.41 -1.29
CA ILE A 47 4.71 -12.52 -1.75
C ILE A 47 5.21 -13.82 -1.13
N GLU A 48 4.38 -14.44 -0.31
CA GLU A 48 4.65 -15.73 0.34
C GLU A 48 3.76 -16.82 -0.26
N GLN A 49 4.35 -17.97 -0.61
CA GLN A 49 3.57 -19.14 -1.00
C GLN A 49 3.44 -20.09 0.19
N LYS A 50 2.21 -20.38 0.62
CA LYS A 50 1.90 -21.32 1.70
C LYS A 50 0.99 -22.41 1.20
N ALA A 51 1.53 -23.62 1.00
CA ALA A 51 0.80 -24.84 0.62
C ALA A 51 -0.23 -24.66 -0.52
N LYS A 52 -1.44 -24.18 -0.22
CA LYS A 52 -2.56 -23.98 -1.15
C LYS A 52 -2.89 -22.51 -1.45
N GLU A 53 -2.15 -21.57 -0.86
CA GLU A 53 -2.43 -20.14 -0.92
C GLU A 53 -1.17 -19.36 -1.31
N ILE A 54 -1.37 -18.25 -1.99
CA ILE A 54 -0.34 -17.23 -2.21
C ILE A 54 -0.80 -15.99 -1.48
N ILE A 55 0.03 -15.50 -0.57
CA ILE A 55 -0.25 -14.38 0.32
C ILE A 55 0.58 -13.19 -0.16
N ILE A 56 -0.09 -12.10 -0.47
CA ILE A 56 0.55 -10.80 -0.69
C ILE A 56 0.39 -10.00 0.61
N ARG A 57 1.51 -9.56 1.19
CA ARG A 57 1.52 -8.88 2.49
C ARG A 57 2.30 -7.57 2.39
N TYR A 58 1.85 -6.58 3.14
CA TYR A 58 2.63 -5.38 3.48
C TYR A 58 2.80 -5.35 4.99
N GLU A 59 4.05 -5.39 5.47
CA GLU A 59 4.35 -5.45 6.91
C GLU A 59 4.33 -4.09 7.61
N ALA A 60 4.40 -2.99 6.87
CA ALA A 60 4.31 -1.66 7.45
C ALA A 60 2.98 -1.51 8.22
N ALA A 61 3.05 -1.20 9.52
CA ALA A 61 1.87 -1.11 10.38
C ALA A 61 0.80 -0.11 9.90
N TYR A 62 1.22 0.90 9.11
CA TYR A 62 0.34 1.91 8.53
C TYR A 62 -0.17 1.55 7.12
N ALA A 63 0.23 0.42 6.53
CA ALA A 63 -0.14 0.03 5.16
C ALA A 63 -1.66 0.01 4.96
N LYS A 64 -2.38 -0.61 5.90
CA LYS A 64 -3.85 -0.66 5.88
C LYS A 64 -4.49 0.73 5.89
N ALA A 65 -3.98 1.64 6.73
CA ALA A 65 -4.49 3.00 6.82
C ALA A 65 -4.21 3.85 5.56
N ILE A 66 -3.22 3.47 4.74
CA ILE A 66 -2.95 4.07 3.44
C ILE A 66 -3.87 3.48 2.37
N ASP A 67 -4.07 2.16 2.38
CA ASP A 67 -4.91 1.47 1.40
C ASP A 67 -6.38 1.86 1.56
N GLU A 68 -6.92 1.66 2.76
CA GLU A 68 -8.34 1.81 3.09
C GLU A 68 -8.68 3.20 3.64
N GLY A 69 -7.67 4.03 3.88
CA GLY A 69 -7.83 5.28 4.61
C GLY A 69 -8.04 5.03 6.11
N SER A 70 -8.46 6.06 6.82
CA SER A 70 -8.70 5.96 8.26
C SER A 70 -9.86 6.86 8.66
N LYS A 71 -10.60 6.43 9.68
CA LYS A 71 -11.59 7.28 10.34
C LYS A 71 -10.89 8.43 11.09
N PRO A 72 -11.61 9.53 11.39
CA PRO A 72 -11.07 10.60 12.21
C PRO A 72 -10.48 10.08 13.52
N HIS A 73 -9.22 10.42 13.80
CA HIS A 73 -8.52 9.99 15.01
C HIS A 73 -7.40 10.98 15.38
N PHE A 74 -6.99 10.97 16.65
CA PHE A 74 -5.92 11.85 17.10
C PHE A 74 -4.56 11.39 16.57
N VAL A 75 -3.78 12.32 16.02
CA VAL A 75 -2.39 12.13 15.62
C VAL A 75 -1.55 13.22 16.25
N SER A 76 -0.43 12.84 16.86
CA SER A 76 0.52 13.84 17.38
C SER A 76 1.15 14.61 16.22
N SER A 77 1.10 15.95 16.26
CA SER A 77 1.75 16.76 15.23
C SER A 77 3.26 16.51 15.15
N LYS A 78 3.90 16.18 16.27
CA LYS A 78 5.35 15.92 16.36
C LYS A 78 5.80 14.79 15.42
N VAL A 79 4.98 13.74 15.26
CA VAL A 79 5.35 12.61 14.38
C VAL A 79 5.24 12.96 12.89
N LEU A 80 4.50 14.03 12.55
CA LEU A 80 4.32 14.48 11.17
C LEU A 80 5.41 15.44 10.72
N GLU A 81 6.15 16.06 11.64
CA GLU A 81 7.12 17.10 11.31
C GLU A 81 8.22 16.59 10.35
N GLY A 82 8.70 15.36 10.54
CA GLY A 82 9.70 14.76 9.64
C GLY A 82 9.20 14.62 8.20
N TRP A 83 7.94 14.21 8.04
CA TRP A 83 7.28 14.14 6.73
C TRP A 83 7.08 15.54 6.13
N VAL A 84 6.66 16.52 6.95
CA VAL A 84 6.48 17.92 6.50
C VAL A 84 7.79 18.50 5.99
N ARG A 85 8.92 18.28 6.69
CA ARG A 85 10.25 18.73 6.23
C ARG A 85 10.60 18.15 4.87
N ARG A 86 10.36 16.86 4.65
CA ARG A 86 10.69 16.19 3.38
C ARG A 86 9.76 16.56 2.22
N LYS A 87 8.45 16.62 2.47
CA LYS A 87 7.44 16.74 1.40
C LYS A 87 7.01 18.16 1.10
N ILE A 88 6.98 19.03 2.11
CA ILE A 88 6.54 20.43 1.94
C ILE A 88 7.74 21.37 1.96
N ASN A 89 8.82 20.99 2.65
CA ASN A 89 10.07 21.76 2.73
C ASN A 89 9.87 23.26 3.04
N PRO A 90 9.17 23.61 4.14
CA PRO A 90 8.93 25.00 4.49
C PRO A 90 10.22 25.70 4.92
N GLY A 91 10.27 27.02 4.81
CA GLY A 91 11.48 27.82 5.03
C GLY A 91 11.92 27.94 6.50
N SER A 92 11.12 27.47 7.46
CA SER A 92 11.45 27.57 8.88
C SER A 92 10.85 26.45 9.74
N GLU A 93 11.51 26.15 10.86
CA GLU A 93 11.01 25.18 11.86
C GLU A 93 9.67 25.59 12.50
N LYS A 94 9.39 26.89 12.57
CA LYS A 94 8.09 27.40 13.03
C LYS A 94 6.97 27.00 12.08
N GLU A 95 7.23 27.07 10.77
CA GLU A 95 6.27 26.65 9.75
C GLU A 95 6.10 25.13 9.73
N VAL A 96 7.18 24.35 9.91
CA VAL A 96 7.07 22.89 10.04
C VAL A 96 6.05 22.51 11.11
N ARG A 97 6.17 23.06 12.32
CA ARG A 97 5.27 22.77 13.44
C ARG A 97 3.84 23.21 13.16
N LYS A 98 3.67 24.39 12.55
CA LYS A 98 2.35 24.92 12.19
C LYS A 98 1.65 24.03 11.17
N ILE A 99 2.35 23.63 10.12
CA ILE A 99 1.81 22.75 9.07
C ILE A 99 1.50 21.38 9.64
N ALA A 100 2.41 20.80 10.42
CA ALA A 100 2.20 19.51 11.08
C ALA A 100 0.96 19.52 11.99
N PHE A 101 0.75 20.60 12.75
CA PHE A 101 -0.46 20.79 13.56
C PHE A 101 -1.73 20.87 12.71
N LEU A 102 -1.70 21.60 11.60
CA LEU A 102 -2.86 21.71 10.71
C LEU A 102 -3.21 20.37 10.05
N ILE A 103 -2.21 19.59 9.64
CA ILE A 103 -2.41 18.24 9.11
C ILE A 103 -2.98 17.32 10.19
N ALA A 104 -2.40 17.29 11.38
CA ALA A 104 -2.91 16.51 12.51
C ALA A 104 -4.37 16.86 12.82
N ARG A 105 -4.72 18.15 12.82
CA ARG A 105 -6.09 18.64 13.00
C ARG A 105 -7.03 18.25 11.87
N ALA A 106 -6.54 18.19 10.63
CA ALA A 106 -7.33 17.73 9.50
C ALA A 106 -7.63 16.24 9.63
N ILE A 107 -6.62 15.42 9.96
CA ILE A 107 -6.79 13.98 10.20
C ILE A 107 -7.74 13.74 11.39
N SER A 108 -7.63 14.50 12.47
CA SER A 108 -8.51 14.33 13.63
C SER A 108 -9.97 14.67 13.36
N LYS A 109 -10.25 15.51 12.36
CA LYS A 109 -11.61 15.87 11.97
C LYS A 109 -12.18 15.03 10.85
N ARG A 110 -11.35 14.63 9.88
CA ARG A 110 -11.79 14.02 8.61
C ARG A 110 -11.24 12.64 8.37
N GLY A 111 -10.23 12.20 9.12
CA GLY A 111 -9.49 10.98 8.86
C GLY A 111 -8.54 11.13 7.67
N THR A 112 -8.23 10.02 7.01
CA THR A 112 -7.40 9.98 5.80
C THR A 112 -8.16 9.36 4.64
N VAL A 113 -7.93 9.88 3.43
CA VAL A 113 -8.54 9.35 2.20
C VAL A 113 -7.78 8.10 1.76
N PRO A 114 -8.48 7.02 1.40
CA PRO A 114 -7.88 5.80 0.85
C PRO A 114 -7.11 6.04 -0.45
N SER A 115 -6.07 5.25 -0.70
CA SER A 115 -5.44 5.11 -2.02
C SER A 115 -5.96 3.91 -2.81
N PHE A 116 -6.49 2.89 -2.12
CA PHE A 116 -6.96 1.63 -2.69
C PHE A 116 -5.92 0.94 -3.57
N PHE A 117 -4.63 1.06 -3.25
CA PHE A 117 -3.54 0.53 -4.07
C PHE A 117 -3.62 -1.00 -4.23
N MET A 118 -4.11 -1.72 -3.21
CA MET A 118 -4.34 -3.18 -3.30
C MET A 118 -5.61 -3.51 -4.04
N THR A 119 -6.74 -2.90 -3.66
CA THR A 119 -8.04 -3.18 -4.31
C THR A 119 -8.00 -2.88 -5.80
N ARG A 120 -7.33 -1.79 -6.21
CA ARG A 120 -7.12 -1.46 -7.62
C ARG A 120 -6.26 -2.51 -8.34
N ALA A 121 -5.21 -3.01 -7.70
CA ALA A 121 -4.36 -4.05 -8.27
C ALA A 121 -5.12 -5.38 -8.47
N ILE A 122 -5.97 -5.75 -7.51
CA ILE A 122 -6.85 -6.92 -7.61
C ILE A 122 -7.83 -6.73 -8.78
N GLU A 123 -8.46 -5.56 -8.90
CA GLU A 123 -9.39 -5.28 -9.99
C GLU A 123 -8.71 -5.32 -11.36
N GLN A 124 -7.50 -4.76 -11.46
CA GLN A 124 -6.69 -4.85 -12.68
C GLN A 124 -6.37 -6.31 -13.04
N ALA A 125 -6.05 -7.15 -12.04
CA ALA A 125 -5.81 -8.57 -12.27
C ALA A 125 -7.08 -9.30 -12.72
N ARG A 126 -8.22 -8.98 -12.11
CA ARG A 126 -9.54 -9.50 -12.49
C ARG A 126 -9.83 -9.25 -13.97
N ILE A 127 -9.62 -8.02 -14.42
CA ILE A 127 -9.80 -7.61 -15.82
C ILE A 127 -8.82 -8.35 -16.74
N LYS A 128 -7.54 -8.43 -16.36
CA LYS A 128 -6.48 -9.02 -17.19
C LYS A 128 -6.60 -10.53 -17.37
N PHE A 129 -6.91 -11.24 -16.30
CA PHE A 129 -6.93 -12.71 -16.26
C PHE A 129 -8.35 -13.29 -16.35
N LYS A 130 -9.39 -12.45 -16.30
CA LYS A 130 -10.81 -12.82 -16.44
C LYS A 130 -11.26 -13.90 -15.46
N PHE A 131 -10.99 -13.69 -14.17
CA PHE A 131 -11.49 -14.53 -13.07
C PHE A 131 -12.47 -13.78 -12.18
#